data_AF-A0A857DBU0-F1
#
_entry.id   AF-A0A857DBU0-F1
#
_cell.length_a   1.000
_cell.length_b   1.000
_cell.length_c   1.000
_cell.angle_alpha   90.00
_cell.angle_beta   90.00
_cell.angle_gamma   90.00
#
_symmetry.space_group_name_H-M   'P 1'
#
loop_
_entity.id
_entity.type
_entity.pdbx_description
1 polymer ?
#
loop_
_entity_poly.entity_id
_entity_poly.type
_entity_poly.pdbx_seq_one_letter_code
_entity_poly.pdbx_strand_id
1 'polypeptide(L)'
;MINKKNQETLSHHLQKLEDISPKQLNKDQKDLIKKMLELLFNDPNTTTLEFENAYRVLIQRVKVGFTFDAAPSEAKNTISLLVKDEEKSFVNDPLKPHNQLIIGENYDALKNLLVIEGERESKVLTLFTM
;
A
#
# COMPACT_ATOMS: atom_id res chain seq x y z
N MET A 1 -6.77 45.62 15.47
CA MET A 1 -6.46 45.83 14.04
C MET A 1 -6.03 44.50 13.47
N ILE A 2 -6.89 43.83 12.69
CA ILE A 2 -6.50 42.61 11.99
C ILE A 2 -5.44 43.03 10.97
N ASN A 3 -4.24 42.53 11.20
CA ASN A 3 -2.99 43.02 10.63
C ASN A 3 -2.97 42.72 9.13
N LYS A 4 -2.78 43.74 8.28
CA LYS A 4 -2.70 43.63 6.80
C LYS A 4 -1.77 42.48 6.34
N LYS A 5 -0.74 42.22 7.15
CA LYS A 5 0.25 41.15 6.95
C LYS A 5 -0.33 39.73 7.01
N ASN A 6 -1.43 39.50 7.72
CA ASN A 6 -2.06 38.18 7.84
C ASN A 6 -2.91 37.85 6.60
N GLN A 7 -3.59 38.84 6.00
CA GLN A 7 -4.41 38.63 4.80
C GLN A 7 -3.58 38.24 3.58
N GLU A 8 -2.38 38.81 3.44
CA GLU A 8 -1.41 38.43 2.41
C GLU A 8 -0.93 36.98 2.58
N THR A 9 -0.78 36.51 3.82
CA THR A 9 -0.39 35.13 4.11
C THR A 9 -1.49 34.14 3.72
N LEU A 10 -2.76 34.45 4.04
CA LEU A 10 -3.89 33.61 3.67
C LEU A 10 -4.04 33.52 2.14
N SER A 11 -3.98 34.65 1.43
CA SER A 11 -4.11 34.66 -0.03
C SER A 11 -3.01 33.86 -0.72
N HIS A 12 -1.77 33.96 -0.23
CA HIS A 12 -0.65 33.18 -0.74
C HIS A 12 -0.83 31.67 -0.53
N HIS A 13 -1.33 31.22 0.63
CA HIS A 13 -1.60 29.80 0.87
C HIS A 13 -2.77 29.26 0.03
N LEU A 14 -3.81 30.07 -0.18
CA LEU A 14 -4.93 29.71 -1.05
C LEU A 14 -4.49 29.56 -2.50
N GLN A 15 -3.60 30.43 -2.99
CA GLN A 15 -3.04 30.31 -4.33
C GLN A 15 -2.23 29.01 -4.49
N LYS A 16 -1.36 28.70 -3.51
CA LYS A 16 -0.59 27.45 -3.52
C LYS A 16 -1.48 26.21 -3.53
N LEU A 17 -2.61 26.25 -2.83
CA LEU A 17 -3.59 25.16 -2.82
C LEU A 17 -4.24 24.94 -4.19
N GLU A 18 -4.49 26.01 -4.95
CA GLU A 18 -5.00 25.90 -6.33
C GLU A 18 -3.97 25.25 -7.27
N ASP A 19 -2.69 25.60 -7.11
CA ASP A 19 -1.59 25.05 -7.92
C ASP A 19 -1.33 23.55 -7.67
N ILE A 20 -1.85 22.98 -6.58
CA ILE A 20 -1.70 21.54 -6.29
C ILE A 20 -2.46 20.72 -7.34
N SER A 21 -1.80 19.70 -7.89
CA SER A 21 -2.37 18.83 -8.92
C SER A 21 -3.67 18.15 -8.44
N PRO A 22 -4.70 17.99 -9.30
CA PRO A 22 -5.90 17.21 -9.01
C PRO A 22 -5.62 15.75 -8.61
N LYS A 23 -4.46 15.21 -9.01
CA LYS A 23 -3.99 13.86 -8.63
C LYS A 23 -3.52 13.78 -7.17
N GLN A 24 -3.23 14.92 -6.55
CA GLN A 24 -2.78 15.00 -5.16
C GLN A 24 -3.92 15.43 -4.22
N LEU A 25 -4.67 16.47 -4.61
CA LEU A 25 -5.86 16.93 -3.90
C LEU A 25 -7.00 17.11 -4.89
N ASN A 26 -8.10 16.40 -4.67
CA ASN A 26 -9.31 16.57 -5.47
C ASN A 26 -10.04 17.87 -5.10
N LYS A 27 -11.07 18.22 -5.87
CA LYS A 27 -11.81 19.48 -5.67
C LYS A 27 -12.42 19.59 -4.27
N ASP A 28 -13.07 18.53 -3.78
CA ASP A 28 -13.74 18.54 -2.48
C ASP A 28 -12.73 18.69 -1.32
N GLN A 29 -11.57 18.04 -1.42
CA GLN A 29 -10.45 18.18 -0.49
C GLN A 29 -9.89 19.60 -0.49
N LYS A 30 -9.71 20.20 -1.67
CA LYS A 30 -9.28 21.60 -1.77
C LYS A 30 -10.29 22.52 -1.11
N ASP A 31 -11.59 22.37 -1.40
CA ASP A 31 -12.64 23.21 -0.85
C ASP A 31 -12.77 23.04 0.68
N LEU A 32 -12.55 21.84 1.21
CA LEU A 32 -12.50 21.60 2.65
C LEU A 32 -11.29 22.29 3.31
N ILE A 33 -10.11 22.18 2.71
CA ILE A 33 -8.88 22.82 3.22
C ILE A 33 -9.05 24.34 3.25
N LYS A 34 -9.64 24.95 2.20
CA LYS A 34 -9.94 26.39 2.19
C LYS A 34 -10.78 26.81 3.38
N LYS A 35 -11.89 26.11 3.62
CA LYS A 35 -12.79 26.39 4.75
C LYS A 35 -12.06 26.28 6.09
N MET A 36 -11.21 25.27 6.28
CA MET A 36 -10.43 25.12 7.51
C MET A 36 -9.45 26.27 7.70
N LEU A 37 -8.74 26.70 6.64
CA LEU A 37 -7.82 27.83 6.71
C LEU A 37 -8.54 29.14 7.02
N GLU A 38 -9.72 29.36 6.44
CA GLU A 38 -10.56 30.54 6.74
C GLU A 38 -11.06 30.53 8.20
N LEU A 39 -11.47 29.37 8.72
CA LEU A 39 -11.89 29.25 10.12
C LEU A 39 -10.74 29.56 11.09
N LEU A 40 -9.55 28.98 10.84
CA LEU A 40 -8.35 29.25 11.64
C LEU A 40 -7.90 30.71 11.55
N PHE A 41 -8.03 31.33 10.38
CA PHE A 41 -7.68 32.73 10.18
C PHE A 41 -8.58 33.68 10.98
N ASN A 42 -9.86 33.33 11.11
CA ASN A 42 -10.86 34.15 11.79
C ASN A 42 -10.92 33.90 13.30
N ASP A 43 -10.26 32.86 13.81
CA ASP A 43 -10.19 32.58 15.25
C ASP A 43 -9.17 33.50 15.94
N PRO A 44 -9.60 34.36 16.87
CA PRO A 44 -8.72 35.29 17.59
C PRO A 44 -7.69 34.60 18.48
N ASN A 45 -7.88 33.32 18.82
CA ASN A 45 -6.93 32.55 19.63
C ASN A 45 -5.84 31.87 18.80
N THR A 46 -6.01 31.80 17.47
CA THR A 46 -5.05 31.13 16.61
C THR A 46 -3.81 32.00 16.41
N THR A 47 -2.68 31.46 16.83
CA THR A 47 -1.37 32.09 16.61
C THR A 47 -0.92 31.90 15.17
N THR A 48 -0.13 32.83 14.62
CA THR A 48 0.48 32.69 13.28
C THR A 48 1.23 31.37 13.10
N LEU A 49 1.91 30.88 14.14
CA LEU A 49 2.62 29.60 14.13
C LEU A 49 1.66 28.41 13.98
N GLU A 50 0.51 28.45 14.67
CA GLU A 50 -0.50 27.39 14.62
C GLU A 50 -1.15 27.35 13.23
N PHE A 51 -1.44 28.51 12.66
CA PHE A 51 -1.96 28.64 11.30
C PHE A 51 -0.99 28.05 10.24
N GLU A 52 0.30 28.41 10.30
CA GLU A 52 1.32 27.88 9.38
C GLU A 52 1.52 26.36 9.54
N ASN A 53 1.49 25.87 10.76
CA ASN A 53 1.59 24.44 11.04
C ASN A 53 0.35 23.68 10.54
N ALA A 54 -0.84 24.22 10.75
CA ALA A 54 -2.08 23.66 10.24
C ALA A 54 -2.05 23.59 8.71
N TYR A 55 -1.64 24.65 8.02
CA TYR A 55 -1.46 24.63 6.57
C TYR A 55 -0.55 23.48 6.14
N ARG A 56 0.65 23.36 6.74
CA ARG A 56 1.61 22.28 6.44
C ARG A 56 1.02 20.87 6.60
N VAL A 57 0.20 20.67 7.63
CA VAL A 57 -0.47 19.38 7.89
C VAL A 57 -1.56 19.12 6.85
N LEU A 58 -2.34 20.14 6.49
CA LEU A 58 -3.44 20.00 5.53
C LEU A 58 -2.95 19.73 4.11
N ILE A 59 -1.83 20.32 3.70
CA ILE A 59 -1.24 20.07 2.37
C ILE A 59 -0.30 18.86 2.33
N GLN A 60 -0.05 18.22 3.48
CA GLN A 60 0.88 17.10 3.53
C GLN A 60 0.36 15.97 2.66
N ARG A 61 1.19 15.54 1.71
CA ARG A 61 0.86 14.43 0.83
C ARG A 61 0.71 13.17 1.69
N VAL A 62 -0.53 12.70 1.86
CA VAL A 62 -0.76 11.31 2.26
C VAL A 62 -0.20 10.48 1.11
N LYS A 63 0.94 9.83 1.32
CA LYS A 63 1.44 8.81 0.39
C LYS A 63 0.44 7.66 0.47
N VAL A 64 -0.65 7.76 -0.31
CA VAL A 64 -1.45 6.59 -0.64
C VAL A 64 -0.48 5.63 -1.33
N GLY A 65 -0.09 4.59 -0.58
CA GLY A 65 0.75 3.51 -1.10
C GLY A 65 0.08 2.86 -2.30
N PHE A 66 0.84 2.01 -3.01
CA PHE A 66 0.37 1.24 -4.17
C PHE A 66 -1.06 0.72 -3.94
N THR A 67 -2.01 1.35 -4.63
CA THR A 67 -3.38 0.86 -4.74
C THR A 67 -3.41 0.09 -6.05
N PHE A 68 -3.46 -1.24 -5.97
CA PHE A 68 -3.77 -2.05 -7.13
C PHE A 68 -5.25 -1.85 -7.42
N ASP A 69 -5.58 -1.29 -8.59
CA ASP A 69 -6.97 -0.97 -8.99
C ASP A 69 -7.90 -2.20 -8.96
N ALA A 70 -7.34 -3.39 -9.04
CA ALA A 70 -7.97 -4.63 -8.61
C ALA A 70 -6.87 -5.63 -8.22
N ALA A 71 -7.01 -6.28 -7.06
CA ALA A 71 -6.32 -7.53 -6.84
C ALA A 71 -6.89 -8.54 -7.88
N PRO A 72 -6.05 -9.33 -8.58
CA PRO A 72 -6.58 -10.41 -9.42
C PRO A 72 -7.52 -11.26 -8.58
N SER A 73 -8.78 -11.33 -8.98
CA SER A 73 -9.79 -12.06 -8.22
C SER A 73 -9.39 -13.53 -8.20
N GLU A 74 -9.21 -14.10 -7.01
CA GLU A 74 -9.03 -15.54 -6.87
C GLU A 74 -10.19 -16.24 -7.59
N ALA A 75 -9.90 -17.06 -8.61
CA ALA A 75 -10.89 -17.92 -9.21
C ALA A 75 -11.34 -18.94 -8.14
N LYS A 76 -12.46 -18.66 -7.47
CA LYS A 76 -12.89 -19.40 -6.27
C LYS A 76 -13.33 -20.85 -6.53
N ASN A 77 -13.49 -21.23 -7.81
CA ASN A 77 -14.00 -22.55 -8.22
C ASN A 77 -12.98 -23.35 -9.06
N THR A 78 -11.69 -23.05 -8.94
CA THR A 78 -10.64 -23.81 -9.63
C THR A 78 -9.79 -24.60 -8.64
N ILE A 79 -9.45 -25.83 -9.02
CA ILE A 79 -8.48 -26.67 -8.31
C ILE A 79 -7.17 -26.59 -9.10
N SER A 80 -6.06 -26.35 -8.40
CA SER A 80 -4.72 -26.42 -8.97
C SER A 80 -4.03 -27.70 -8.50
N LEU A 81 -3.35 -28.38 -9.43
CA LEU A 81 -2.61 -29.61 -9.18
C LEU A 81 -1.13 -29.40 -9.52
N LEU A 82 -0.24 -29.70 -8.57
CA LEU A 82 1.19 -29.71 -8.82
C LEU A 82 1.60 -31.09 -9.34
N VAL A 83 2.16 -31.13 -10.56
CA VAL A 83 2.60 -32.37 -11.22
C VAL A 83 4.06 -32.24 -11.64
N LYS A 84 4.84 -33.30 -11.45
CA LYS A 84 6.22 -33.38 -11.90
C LYS A 84 6.27 -33.68 -13.41
N ASP A 85 6.93 -32.82 -14.17
CA ASP A 85 7.20 -33.04 -15.59
C ASP A 85 8.46 -33.91 -15.72
N GLU A 86 8.29 -35.21 -15.96
CA GLU A 86 9.39 -36.17 -16.05
C GLU A 86 10.30 -35.94 -17.26
N GLU A 87 9.77 -35.41 -18.38
CA GLU A 87 10.56 -35.16 -19.59
C GLU A 87 11.51 -33.98 -19.42
N LYS A 88 11.09 -32.95 -18.67
CA LYS A 88 11.91 -31.75 -18.39
C LYS A 88 12.61 -31.78 -17.04
N SER A 89 12.43 -32.85 -16.27
CA SER A 89 13.14 -33.05 -15.02
C SER A 89 14.58 -33.46 -15.27
N PHE A 90 15.49 -32.86 -14.52
CA PHE A 90 16.90 -33.24 -14.51
C PHE A 90 17.21 -34.08 -13.27
N VAL A 91 18.16 -35.02 -13.41
CA VAL A 91 18.70 -35.74 -12.25
C VAL A 91 19.55 -34.76 -11.46
N ASN A 92 19.12 -34.47 -10.24
CA ASN A 92 19.85 -33.59 -9.34
C ASN A 92 21.13 -34.28 -8.85
N ASP A 93 22.26 -33.58 -8.94
CA ASP A 93 23.51 -33.98 -8.32
C ASP A 93 23.37 -33.85 -6.79
N PRO A 94 23.52 -34.92 -5.99
CA PRO A 94 23.36 -34.90 -4.54
C PRO A 94 24.40 -34.02 -3.83
N LEU A 95 25.49 -33.62 -4.50
CA LEU A 95 26.53 -32.76 -3.95
C LEU A 95 26.30 -31.26 -4.23
N LYS A 96 25.22 -30.90 -4.93
CA LYS A 96 24.92 -29.52 -5.33
C LYS A 96 23.58 -29.04 -4.76
N PRO A 97 23.41 -27.72 -4.55
CA PRO A 97 22.12 -27.16 -4.15
C PRO A 97 21.04 -27.55 -5.17
N HIS A 98 19.96 -28.14 -4.65
CA HIS A 98 18.81 -28.56 -5.44
C HIS A 98 17.96 -27.34 -5.80
N ASN A 99 18.03 -26.93 -7.07
CA ASN A 99 17.14 -25.90 -7.60
C ASN A 99 15.90 -26.56 -8.20
N GLN A 100 14.73 -25.98 -7.95
CA GLN A 100 13.46 -26.44 -8.53
C GLN A 100 12.84 -25.30 -9.34
N LEU A 101 12.33 -25.64 -10.53
CA LEU A 101 11.53 -24.73 -11.34
C LEU A 101 10.07 -25.20 -11.31
N ILE A 102 9.17 -24.31 -10.91
CA ILE A 102 7.73 -24.55 -10.94
C ILE A 102 7.12 -23.57 -11.95
N ILE A 103 6.28 -24.07 -12.84
CA ILE A 103 5.65 -23.29 -13.90
C ILE A 103 4.15 -23.22 -13.62
N GLY A 104 3.62 -22.00 -13.44
CA GLY A 104 2.21 -21.75 -13.16
C GLY A 104 1.99 -20.41 -12.44
N GLU A 105 0.75 -20.15 -12.02
CA GLU A 105 0.43 -19.00 -11.18
C GLU A 105 1.08 -19.13 -9.80
N ASN A 106 1.77 -18.07 -9.35
CA ASN A 106 2.56 -18.10 -8.12
C ASN A 106 1.72 -18.46 -6.88
N TYR A 107 0.49 -17.94 -6.81
CA TYR A 107 -0.40 -18.18 -5.67
C TYR A 107 -0.78 -19.65 -5.53
N ASP A 108 -1.11 -20.30 -6.64
CA ASP A 108 -1.51 -21.71 -6.68
C ASP A 108 -0.31 -22.64 -6.41
N ALA A 109 0.86 -22.31 -6.96
CA ALA A 109 2.09 -23.04 -6.68
C ALA A 109 2.43 -23.01 -5.19
N LEU A 110 2.40 -21.84 -4.56
CA LEU A 110 2.70 -21.69 -3.13
C LEU A 110 1.69 -22.43 -2.25
N LYS A 111 0.39 -22.39 -2.58
CA LYS A 111 -0.63 -23.17 -1.85
C LYS A 111 -0.35 -24.67 -1.88
N ASN A 112 0.00 -25.21 -3.05
CA ASN A 112 0.34 -26.63 -3.17
C ASN A 112 1.61 -26.99 -2.36
N LEU A 113 2.63 -26.13 -2.39
CA LEU A 113 3.86 -26.36 -1.61
C LEU A 113 3.61 -26.35 -0.10
N LEU A 114 2.74 -25.46 0.40
CA LEU A 114 2.37 -25.43 1.82
C LEU A 114 1.74 -26.75 2.27
N VAL A 115 0.87 -27.34 1.45
CA VAL A 115 0.23 -28.64 1.75
C VAL A 115 1.27 -29.76 1.79
N ILE A 116 2.17 -29.81 0.81
CA ILE A 116 3.24 -30.81 0.74
C ILE A 116 4.15 -30.74 1.97
N GLU A 117 4.54 -29.53 2.37
CA GLU A 117 5.38 -29.32 3.55
C GLU A 117 4.67 -29.72 4.85
N GLY A 118 3.38 -29.37 5.01
CA GLY A 118 2.58 -29.80 6.15
C GLY A 118 2.43 -31.32 6.26
N GLU A 119 2.27 -32.03 5.13
CA GLU A 119 2.28 -33.50 5.13
C GLU A 119 3.64 -34.08 5.50
N ARG A 120 4.74 -33.46 5.04
CA ARG A 120 6.10 -33.89 5.39
C ARG A 120 6.32 -33.81 6.89
N GLU A 121 5.97 -32.69 7.51
CA GLU A 121 6.08 -32.50 8.95
C GLU A 121 5.25 -33.52 9.73
N SER A 122 4.02 -33.79 9.29
CA SER A 122 3.13 -34.78 9.90
C SER A 122 3.70 -36.21 9.84
N LYS A 123 4.29 -36.60 8.70
CA LYS A 123 4.94 -37.90 8.51
C LYS A 123 6.18 -38.05 9.39
N VAL A 124 6.99 -36.99 9.49
CA VAL A 124 8.16 -36.95 10.37
C VAL A 124 7.73 -37.13 11.83
N LEU A 125 6.71 -36.41 12.29
CA LEU A 125 6.22 -36.52 13.66
C LEU A 125 5.71 -37.94 13.98
N THR A 126 4.99 -38.56 13.03
CA THR A 126 4.47 -39.92 13.19
C THR A 126 5.59 -40.96 13.35
N LEU A 127 6.67 -40.83 12.57
CA LEU A 127 7.85 -41.71 12.65
C LEU A 127 8.62 -41.58 13.98
N PHE A 128 8.56 -40.42 14.65
CA PHE A 128 9.19 -40.21 15.95
C PHE A 128 8.34 -40.67 17.14
N THR A 129 7.05 -40.95 16.92
CA THR A 129 6.11 -41.41 17.96
C THR A 129 5.87 -42.92 17.98
N MET A 130 6.51 -43.68 17.07
CA MET A 130 6.54 -45.15 17.07
C MET A 130 7.88 -45.66 17.60
#